data_AF-A0A7V9G173-F1
#
_entry.id   AF-A0A7V9G173-F1
#
_cell.length_a   1.000
_cell.length_b   1.000
_cell.length_c   1.000
_cell.angle_alpha   90.00
_cell.angle_beta   90.00
_cell.angle_gamma   90.00
#
_symmetry.space_group_name_H-M   'P 1'
#
loop_
_entity.id
_entity.type
_entity.pdbx_description
1 polymer ?
#
loop_
_entity_poly.entity_id
_entity_poly.type
_entity_poly.pdbx_seq_one_letter_code
_entity_poly.pdbx_strand_id
1 'polypeptide(L)'
;MRPLAGTRVVSLAVNTPGPVAAARLRELGAEVTKVEPPGGDPLERVSRPWYDELRAGQEVVRLDLKSDEGRAALDELLAPADVLLTSHRPSALSRLGLAWSDLHARFPRLVQVAIVGFAAPDQELPGHDLTYLASRGLLAPPELPRTLIADLGGAERAVAAVLGLLLARERGDGAGYAEVALAGAADFFA
;
A
#
# COMPACT_ATOMS: atom_id res chain seq x y z
N MET A 1 -21.74 -8.99 0.22
CA MET A 1 -20.93 -9.78 1.17
C MET A 1 -19.82 -8.88 1.71
N ARG A 2 -19.45 -8.95 3.00
CA ARG A 2 -18.34 -8.19 3.60
C ARG A 2 -17.24 -9.16 4.06
N PRO A 3 -16.45 -9.75 3.13
CA PRO A 3 -15.46 -10.79 3.46
C PRO A 3 -14.39 -10.36 4.47
N LEU A 4 -14.08 -9.07 4.58
CA LEU A 4 -13.08 -8.52 5.50
C LEU A 4 -13.69 -7.87 6.75
N ALA A 5 -14.94 -8.19 7.08
CA ALA A 5 -15.54 -7.71 8.33
C ALA A 5 -14.72 -8.19 9.54
N GLY A 6 -14.29 -7.24 10.39
CA GLY A 6 -13.44 -7.51 11.54
C GLY A 6 -11.93 -7.46 11.25
N THR A 7 -11.51 -7.31 9.99
CA THR A 7 -10.09 -7.12 9.62
C THR A 7 -9.69 -5.66 9.79
N ARG A 8 -8.57 -5.40 10.47
CA ARG A 8 -8.00 -4.06 10.64
C ARG A 8 -6.80 -3.83 9.74
N VAL A 9 -6.85 -2.77 8.94
CA VAL A 9 -5.81 -2.41 7.97
C VAL A 9 -5.24 -1.05 8.34
N VAL A 10 -3.92 -0.98 8.52
CA VAL A 10 -3.18 0.28 8.61
C VAL A 10 -2.49 0.53 7.27
N SER A 11 -2.78 1.67 6.64
CA SER A 11 -2.16 2.05 5.37
C SER A 11 -1.25 3.27 5.55
N LEU A 12 0.05 3.09 5.30
CA LEU A 12 1.03 4.17 5.15
C LEU A 12 1.17 4.59 3.67
N ALA A 13 0.40 3.97 2.77
CA ALA A 13 0.56 4.14 1.35
C ALA A 13 -0.12 5.45 0.89
N VAL A 14 0.70 6.46 0.62
CA VAL A 14 0.27 7.74 0.06
C VAL A 14 0.38 7.73 -1.45
N ASN A 15 -0.45 8.55 -2.11
CA ASN A 15 -0.60 8.61 -3.56
C ASN A 15 -0.97 7.27 -4.20
N THR A 16 -1.46 7.28 -5.44
CA THR A 16 -1.72 6.01 -6.13
C THR A 16 -0.44 5.18 -6.26
N PRO A 17 -0.55 3.85 -6.12
CA PRO A 17 -1.78 3.04 -6.03
C PRO A 17 -2.35 2.81 -4.61
N GLY A 18 -1.69 3.32 -3.56
CA GLY A 18 -2.02 3.00 -2.17
C GLY A 18 -3.47 3.26 -1.74
N PRO A 19 -3.99 4.49 -1.89
CA PRO A 19 -5.37 4.84 -1.58
C PRO A 19 -6.41 4.00 -2.33
N VAL A 20 -6.11 3.57 -3.56
CA VAL A 20 -7.01 2.71 -4.35
C VAL A 20 -7.12 1.33 -3.71
N ALA A 21 -5.99 0.71 -3.34
CA ALA A 21 -5.99 -0.57 -2.65
C ALA A 21 -6.68 -0.48 -1.27
N ALA A 22 -6.42 0.59 -0.51
CA ALA A 22 -7.05 0.83 0.78
C ALA A 22 -8.57 1.00 0.67
N ALA A 23 -9.05 1.77 -0.30
CA ALA A 23 -10.48 1.93 -0.59
C ALA A 23 -11.13 0.58 -0.95
N ARG A 24 -10.45 -0.23 -1.78
CA ARG A 24 -10.95 -1.54 -2.17
C ARG A 24 -11.06 -2.52 -0.99
N LEU A 25 -10.07 -2.55 -0.09
CA LEU A 25 -10.14 -3.33 1.15
C LEU A 25 -11.29 -2.86 2.05
N ARG A 26 -11.54 -1.54 2.11
CA ARG A 26 -12.66 -0.96 2.85
C ARG A 26 -14.01 -1.39 2.29
N GLU A 27 -14.18 -1.39 0.97
CA GLU A 27 -15.38 -1.89 0.28
C GLU A 27 -15.64 -3.37 0.57
N LEU A 28 -14.58 -4.18 0.67
CA LEU A 28 -14.65 -5.58 1.08
C LEU A 28 -14.99 -5.77 2.58
N GLY A 29 -15.03 -4.68 3.34
CA GLY A 29 -15.59 -4.64 4.69
C GLY A 29 -14.58 -4.39 5.82
N ALA A 30 -13.29 -4.22 5.50
CA ALA A 30 -12.23 -3.96 6.47
C ALA A 30 -12.42 -2.62 7.20
N GLU A 31 -11.88 -2.52 8.40
CA GLU A 31 -11.66 -1.26 9.11
C GLU A 31 -10.30 -0.72 8.67
N VAL A 32 -10.26 0.45 8.06
CA VAL A 32 -9.02 1.01 7.48
C VAL A 32 -8.67 2.32 8.17
N THR A 33 -7.47 2.37 8.73
CA THR A 33 -6.83 3.58 9.24
C THR A 33 -5.71 3.97 8.28
N LYS A 34 -5.87 5.11 7.62
CA LYS A 34 -4.85 5.72 6.75
C LYS A 34 -3.99 6.64 7.60
N VAL A 35 -2.70 6.37 7.62
CA VAL A 35 -1.69 7.20 8.28
C VAL A 35 -1.00 8.04 7.21
N GLU A 36 -1.12 9.35 7.35
CA GLU A 36 -0.49 10.33 6.46
C GLU A 36 0.69 11.00 7.17
N PRO A 37 1.72 11.44 6.41
CA PRO A 37 2.74 12.32 6.97
C PRO A 37 2.10 13.67 7.37
N PRO A 38 2.81 14.53 8.14
CA PRO A 38 2.29 15.84 8.53
C PRO A 38 1.87 16.73 7.36
N GLY A 39 2.48 16.53 6.18
CA GLY A 39 2.14 17.22 4.94
C GLY A 39 0.91 16.69 4.20
N GLY A 40 0.26 15.63 4.69
CA GLY A 40 -0.88 14.98 4.06
C GLY A 40 -0.53 14.07 2.87
N ASP A 41 -1.55 13.45 2.27
CA ASP A 41 -1.40 12.67 1.04
C ASP A 41 -1.24 13.61 -0.18
N PRO A 42 -0.19 13.44 -1.02
CA PRO A 42 -0.04 14.20 -2.26
C PRO A 42 -1.26 14.15 -3.19
N LEU A 43 -2.03 13.05 -3.17
CA LEU A 43 -3.26 12.90 -3.96
C LEU A 43 -4.31 13.95 -3.59
N GLU A 44 -4.39 14.37 -2.32
CA GLU A 44 -5.31 15.44 -1.88
C GLU A 44 -5.06 16.74 -2.67
N ARG A 45 -3.78 17.03 -2.94
CA ARG A 45 -3.34 18.24 -3.62
C ARG A 45 -3.47 18.14 -5.14
N VAL A 46 -3.29 16.94 -5.69
CA VAL A 46 -3.40 16.68 -7.14
C VAL A 46 -4.86 16.57 -7.58
N SER A 47 -5.69 15.87 -6.80
CA SER A 47 -7.13 15.71 -7.06
C SER A 47 -7.89 15.51 -5.76
N ARG A 48 -8.34 16.63 -5.18
CA ARG A 48 -9.18 16.63 -3.97
C ARG A 48 -10.45 15.77 -4.11
N PRO A 49 -11.23 15.83 -5.21
CA PRO A 49 -12.42 14.99 -5.35
C PRO A 49 -12.11 13.49 -5.32
N TRP A 50 -11.02 13.07 -5.95
CA TRP A 50 -10.65 11.66 -5.98
C TRP A 50 -10.07 11.19 -4.64
N TYR A 51 -9.30 12.05 -3.97
CA TYR A 51 -8.88 11.78 -2.59
C TYR A 51 -10.08 11.65 -1.64
N ASP A 52 -11.08 12.55 -1.73
CA ASP A 52 -12.33 12.49 -0.96
C ASP A 52 -13.07 11.16 -1.17
N GLU A 53 -13.17 10.73 -2.43
CA GLU A 53 -13.76 9.45 -2.80
C GLU A 53 -13.01 8.27 -2.16
N LEU A 54 -11.69 8.18 -2.38
CA LEU A 54 -10.90 7.03 -1.95
C LEU A 54 -10.78 6.91 -0.43
N ARG A 55 -10.68 8.03 0.31
CA ARG A 55 -10.60 7.96 1.77
C ARG A 55 -11.95 7.74 2.45
N ALA A 56 -13.06 7.80 1.72
CA ALA A 56 -14.39 7.79 2.32
C ALA A 56 -14.59 6.55 3.21
N GLY A 57 -15.06 6.76 4.44
CA GLY A 57 -15.29 5.69 5.40
C GLY A 57 -14.03 5.10 6.04
N GLN A 58 -12.84 5.66 5.79
CA GLN A 58 -11.59 5.35 6.49
C GLN A 58 -11.36 6.37 7.62
N GLU A 59 -10.66 5.95 8.67
CA GLU A 59 -10.07 6.90 9.62
C GLU A 59 -8.77 7.46 9.02
N VAL A 60 -8.56 8.77 9.08
CA VAL A 60 -7.31 9.41 8.61
C VAL A 60 -6.63 10.07 9.78
N VAL A 61 -5.40 9.65 10.06
CA VAL A 61 -4.54 10.22 11.10
C VAL A 61 -3.26 10.75 10.50
N ARG A 62 -2.71 11.82 11.08
CA ARG A 62 -1.43 12.40 10.65
C ARG A 62 -0.38 12.13 11.70
N LEU A 63 0.68 11.43 11.34
CA LEU A 63 1.79 11.09 12.23
C LEU A 63 3.13 11.49 11.61
N ASP A 64 4.00 12.09 12.40
CA ASP A 64 5.42 12.24 12.02
C ASP A 64 6.19 10.98 12.41
N LEU A 65 6.32 10.04 11.48
CA LEU A 65 7.03 8.77 11.73
C LEU A 65 8.55 8.94 11.93
N LYS A 66 9.08 10.16 11.83
CA LYS A 66 10.47 10.48 12.18
C LYS A 66 10.63 10.84 13.66
N SER A 67 9.56 11.15 14.38
CA SER A 67 9.58 11.41 15.81
C SER A 67 9.32 10.11 16.60
N ASP A 68 9.81 10.05 17.84
CA ASP A 68 9.59 8.90 18.70
C ASP A 68 8.10 8.77 19.07
N GLU A 69 7.40 9.90 19.25
CA GLU A 69 5.97 9.93 19.53
C GLU A 69 5.15 9.42 18.33
N GLY A 70 5.48 9.83 17.11
CA GLY A 70 4.79 9.36 15.91
C GLY A 70 5.01 7.87 15.65
N ARG A 71 6.19 7.34 15.99
CA ARG A 71 6.47 5.90 15.95
C ARG A 71 5.69 5.14 17.01
N ALA A 72 5.66 5.63 18.26
CA ALA A 72 4.88 5.02 19.33
C ALA A 72 3.37 5.01 18.99
N ALA A 73 2.84 6.10 18.44
CA ALA A 73 1.45 6.17 17.99
C ALA A 73 1.16 5.20 16.83
N LEU A 74 2.09 5.03 15.88
CA LEU A 74 1.95 4.01 14.84
C LEU A 74 1.93 2.60 15.46
N ASP A 75 2.78 2.33 16.44
CA ASP A 75 2.83 1.03 17.12
C ASP A 75 1.52 0.68 17.82
N GLU A 76 0.85 1.66 18.42
CA GLU A 76 -0.49 1.50 19.00
C GLU A 76 -1.54 1.14 17.94
N LEU A 77 -1.44 1.71 16.73
CA LEU A 77 -2.31 1.36 15.61
C LEU A 77 -2.01 -0.02 15.04
N LEU A 78 -0.73 -0.42 15.02
CA LEU A 78 -0.28 -1.71 14.49
C LEU A 78 -0.53 -2.88 15.45
N ALA A 79 -0.50 -2.63 16.77
CA ALA A 79 -0.70 -3.67 17.78
C ALA A 79 -1.99 -4.51 17.57
N PRO A 80 -3.14 -3.90 17.23
CA PRO A 80 -4.35 -4.65 16.90
C PRO A 80 -4.57 -4.87 15.40
N ALA A 81 -3.67 -4.42 14.52
CA ALA A 81 -3.85 -4.50 13.08
C ALA A 81 -3.60 -5.91 12.54
N ASP A 82 -4.31 -6.25 11.48
CA ASP A 82 -4.10 -7.48 10.72
C ASP A 82 -3.16 -7.28 9.54
N VAL A 83 -3.22 -6.09 8.93
CA VAL A 83 -2.52 -5.77 7.68
C VAL A 83 -1.83 -4.42 7.80
N LEU A 84 -0.56 -4.37 7.40
CA LEU A 84 0.15 -3.14 7.07
C LEU A 84 0.33 -3.03 5.55
N LEU A 85 -0.23 -1.98 4.95
CA LEU A 85 -0.03 -1.62 3.55
C LEU A 85 0.93 -0.43 3.43
N THR A 86 1.97 -0.55 2.61
CA THR A 86 2.96 0.52 2.40
C THR A 86 3.22 0.76 0.90
N SER A 87 3.66 1.97 0.55
CA SER A 87 4.19 2.32 -0.78
C SER A 87 5.60 2.94 -0.70
N HIS A 88 6.35 2.60 0.36
CA HIS A 88 7.67 3.14 0.63
C HIS A 88 8.75 2.25 0.02
N ARG A 89 9.87 2.86 -0.41
CA ARG A 89 11.07 2.11 -0.78
C ARG A 89 11.60 1.28 0.40
N PRO A 90 12.21 0.10 0.16
CA PRO A 90 12.75 -0.75 1.23
C PRO A 90 13.70 -0.02 2.19
N SER A 91 14.57 0.85 1.68
CA SER A 91 15.50 1.64 2.50
C SER A 91 14.78 2.63 3.42
N ALA A 92 13.64 3.18 2.99
CA ALA A 92 12.83 4.05 3.82
C ALA A 92 12.12 3.27 4.93
N LEU A 93 11.53 2.10 4.61
CA LEU A 93 10.92 1.22 5.62
C LEU A 93 11.95 0.78 6.66
N SER A 94 13.16 0.42 6.24
CA SER A 94 14.23 0.03 7.14
C SER A 94 14.60 1.16 8.11
N ARG A 95 14.73 2.41 7.64
CA ARG A 95 14.99 3.57 8.51
C ARG A 95 13.86 3.89 9.48
N LEU A 96 12.63 3.47 9.16
CA LEU A 96 11.46 3.62 10.02
C LEU A 96 11.28 2.43 10.97
N GLY A 97 12.12 1.39 10.90
CA GLY A 97 11.94 0.16 11.68
C GLY A 97 10.71 -0.67 11.25
N LEU A 98 10.31 -0.53 10.00
CA LEU A 98 9.14 -1.18 9.39
C LEU A 98 9.53 -2.20 8.31
N ALA A 99 10.81 -2.58 8.25
CA ALA A 99 11.24 -3.73 7.46
C ALA A 99 10.60 -5.02 8.03
N TRP A 100 10.31 -5.99 7.15
CA TRP A 100 9.56 -7.19 7.54
C TRP A 100 10.16 -7.92 8.74
N SER A 101 11.48 -8.09 8.79
CA SER A 101 12.16 -8.78 9.90
C SER A 101 11.88 -8.14 11.26
N ASP A 102 11.94 -6.81 11.33
CA ASP A 102 11.75 -6.05 12.56
C ASP A 102 10.26 -5.99 12.94
N LEU A 103 9.41 -5.78 11.93
CA LEU A 103 7.98 -5.67 12.08
C LEU A 103 7.37 -7.00 12.57
N HIS A 104 7.75 -8.12 11.95
CA HIS A 104 7.21 -9.44 12.29
C HIS A 104 7.65 -9.90 13.69
N ALA A 105 8.87 -9.57 14.11
CA ALA A 105 9.33 -9.86 15.46
C ALA A 105 8.48 -9.13 16.53
N ARG A 106 8.00 -7.92 16.23
CA ARG A 106 7.20 -7.09 17.13
C ARG A 106 5.70 -7.38 17.05
N PHE A 107 5.21 -7.74 15.87
CA PHE A 107 3.80 -8.02 15.60
C PHE A 107 3.65 -9.37 14.85
N PRO A 108 3.77 -10.51 15.54
CA PRO A 108 3.85 -11.83 14.89
C PRO A 108 2.64 -12.25 14.05
N ARG A 109 1.48 -11.58 14.23
CA ARG A 109 0.26 -11.84 13.47
C ARG A 109 0.03 -10.88 12.31
N LEU A 110 0.75 -9.76 12.26
CA LEU A 110 0.58 -8.71 11.25
C LEU A 110 1.14 -9.19 9.91
N VAL A 111 0.33 -9.12 8.85
CA VAL A 111 0.83 -9.33 7.48
C VAL A 111 1.22 -8.00 6.86
N GLN A 112 2.21 -8.00 5.97
CA GLN A 112 2.69 -6.79 5.32
C GLN A 112 2.62 -6.91 3.80
N VAL A 113 2.04 -5.90 3.15
CA VAL A 113 2.10 -5.73 1.70
C VAL A 113 2.83 -4.43 1.39
N ALA A 114 3.96 -4.53 0.69
CA ALA A 114 4.74 -3.39 0.24
C ALA A 114 4.56 -3.21 -1.27
N ILE A 115 4.05 -2.05 -1.66
CA ILE A 115 3.96 -1.64 -3.06
C ILE A 115 5.24 -0.89 -3.42
N VAL A 116 5.93 -1.36 -4.46
CA VAL A 116 7.19 -0.77 -4.94
C VAL A 116 7.11 -0.50 -6.45
N GLY A 117 8.01 0.34 -6.96
CA GLY A 117 8.04 0.60 -8.40
C GLY A 117 8.51 -0.59 -9.22
N PHE A 118 9.66 -1.15 -8.85
CA PHE A 118 10.28 -2.29 -9.50
C PHE A 118 10.58 -3.39 -8.47
N ALA A 119 10.66 -4.64 -8.94
CA ALA A 119 11.09 -5.76 -8.11
C ALA A 119 12.61 -5.71 -7.88
N ALA A 120 13.12 -6.55 -6.97
CA ALA A 120 14.56 -6.69 -6.78
C ALA A 120 15.29 -6.97 -8.12
N PRO A 121 16.45 -6.35 -8.37
CA PRO A 121 17.24 -5.50 -7.47
C PRO A 121 16.89 -4.00 -7.49
N ASP A 122 15.88 -3.59 -8.26
CA ASP A 122 15.63 -2.18 -8.61
C ASP A 122 14.57 -1.49 -7.72
N GLN A 123 14.25 -2.06 -6.56
CA GLN A 123 13.19 -1.60 -5.65
C GLN A 123 13.39 -0.15 -5.14
N GLU A 124 14.60 0.38 -5.26
CA GLU A 124 14.92 1.76 -4.87
C GLU A 124 14.71 2.79 -6.00
N LEU A 125 14.50 2.33 -7.24
CA LEU A 125 14.27 3.24 -8.37
C LEU A 125 12.90 3.93 -8.25
N PRO A 126 12.84 5.26 -8.40
CA PRO A 126 11.57 5.97 -8.44
C PRO A 126 10.85 5.71 -9.76
N GLY A 127 9.52 5.68 -9.72
CA GLY A 127 8.69 5.58 -10.91
C GLY A 127 7.26 6.05 -10.63
N HIS A 128 6.56 6.40 -11.70
CA HIS A 128 5.12 6.63 -11.71
C HIS A 128 4.49 5.75 -12.79
N ASP A 129 3.16 5.71 -12.84
CA ASP A 129 2.40 4.96 -13.82
C ASP A 129 3.00 4.97 -15.24
N LEU A 130 3.22 6.16 -15.80
CA LEU A 130 3.81 6.32 -17.14
C LEU A 130 5.24 5.78 -17.26
N THR A 131 6.03 5.79 -16.18
CA THR A 131 7.37 5.18 -16.15
C THR A 131 7.28 3.67 -16.37
N TYR A 132 6.34 3.02 -15.70
CA TYR A 132 6.13 1.57 -15.79
C TYR A 132 5.54 1.16 -17.14
N LEU A 133 4.64 1.98 -17.70
CA LEU A 133 4.12 1.73 -19.05
C LEU A 133 5.20 1.95 -20.12
N ALA A 134 6.03 2.99 -19.99
CA ALA A 134 7.12 3.26 -20.92
C ALA A 134 8.12 2.09 -20.96
N SER A 135 8.48 1.51 -19.81
CA SER A 135 9.43 0.40 -19.75
C SER A 135 8.92 -0.89 -20.41
N ARG A 136 7.61 -0.98 -20.68
CA ARG A 136 6.96 -2.11 -21.35
C ARG A 136 6.50 -1.79 -22.78
N GLY A 137 6.84 -0.62 -23.31
CA GLY A 137 6.42 -0.22 -24.67
C GLY A 137 4.92 0.06 -24.80
N LEU A 138 4.24 0.34 -23.67
CA LEU A 138 2.79 0.54 -23.60
C LEU A 138 2.35 1.99 -23.85
N LEU A 139 3.29 2.87 -24.24
CA LEU A 139 3.00 4.26 -24.57
C LEU A 139 3.05 4.47 -26.08
N ALA A 140 2.12 5.28 -26.59
CA ALA A 140 2.08 5.69 -27.99
C ALA A 140 2.09 7.23 -28.12
N PRO A 141 3.20 7.92 -27.81
CA PRO A 141 3.24 9.39 -27.82
C PRO A 141 2.80 9.98 -29.19
N PRO A 142 2.02 11.08 -29.20
CA PRO A 142 1.61 11.88 -28.05
C PRO A 142 0.37 11.36 -27.30
N GLU A 143 -0.21 10.23 -27.72
CA GLU A 143 -1.37 9.62 -27.08
C GLU A 143 -0.95 8.93 -25.77
N LEU A 144 -1.34 9.53 -24.65
CA LEU A 144 -1.12 9.00 -23.31
C LEU A 144 -2.40 8.34 -22.77
N PRO A 145 -2.29 7.30 -21.93
CA PRO A 145 -3.43 6.72 -21.23
C PRO A 145 -4.22 7.77 -20.47
N ARG A 146 -5.55 7.65 -20.50
CA ARG A 146 -6.47 8.56 -19.78
C ARG A 146 -6.61 8.19 -18.29
N THR A 147 -5.96 7.12 -17.86
CA THR A 147 -6.00 6.59 -16.50
C THR A 147 -4.66 5.94 -16.14
N LEU A 148 -4.47 5.64 -14.86
CA LEU A 148 -3.25 5.08 -14.31
C LEU A 148 -3.28 3.54 -14.38
N ILE A 149 -2.93 2.97 -15.53
CA ILE A 149 -3.10 1.53 -15.80
C ILE A 149 -2.27 0.66 -14.85
N ALA A 150 -0.98 0.98 -14.67
CA ALA A 150 -0.08 0.22 -13.83
C ALA A 150 -0.41 0.42 -12.34
N ASP A 151 -0.80 1.63 -11.93
CA ASP A 151 -1.22 1.88 -10.55
C ASP A 151 -2.52 1.14 -10.20
N LEU A 152 -3.55 1.21 -11.05
CA LEU A 152 -4.82 0.52 -10.77
C LEU A 152 -4.65 -1.00 -10.80
N GLY A 153 -3.88 -1.54 -11.75
CA GLY A 153 -3.53 -2.96 -11.77
C GLY A 153 -2.70 -3.38 -10.55
N GLY A 154 -1.77 -2.51 -10.12
CA GLY A 154 -0.97 -2.71 -8.92
C GLY A 154 -1.81 -2.70 -7.64
N ALA A 155 -2.81 -1.82 -7.55
CA ALA A 155 -3.73 -1.77 -6.42
C ALA A 155 -4.52 -3.07 -6.26
N GLU A 156 -5.07 -3.61 -7.35
CA GLU A 156 -5.79 -4.90 -7.31
C GLU A 156 -4.85 -6.07 -6.97
N ARG A 157 -3.60 -6.04 -7.44
CA ARG A 157 -2.58 -7.03 -7.02
C ARG A 157 -2.24 -6.92 -5.54
N ALA A 158 -2.18 -5.70 -4.99
CA ALA A 158 -1.97 -5.49 -3.56
C ALA A 158 -3.15 -6.03 -2.74
N VAL A 159 -4.39 -5.80 -3.18
CA VAL A 159 -5.59 -6.39 -2.56
C VAL A 159 -5.52 -7.91 -2.59
N ALA A 160 -5.20 -8.50 -3.75
CA ALA A 160 -5.06 -9.95 -3.88
C ALA A 160 -3.97 -10.51 -2.95
N ALA A 161 -2.83 -9.81 -2.81
CA ALA A 161 -1.77 -10.17 -1.88
C ALA A 161 -2.25 -10.12 -0.42
N VAL A 162 -2.98 -9.08 -0.01
CA VAL A 162 -3.59 -9.00 1.32
C VAL A 162 -4.51 -10.19 1.58
N LEU A 163 -5.43 -10.49 0.65
CA LEU A 163 -6.35 -11.61 0.79
C LEU A 163 -5.61 -12.96 0.89
N GLY A 164 -4.57 -13.15 0.06
CA GLY A 164 -3.76 -14.36 0.07
C GLY A 164 -3.00 -14.55 1.39
N LEU A 165 -2.38 -13.50 1.91
CA LEU A 165 -1.66 -13.53 3.19
C LEU A 165 -2.60 -13.77 4.37
N LEU A 166 -3.76 -13.13 4.39
CA LEU A 166 -4.76 -13.38 5.43
C LEU A 166 -5.27 -14.82 5.38
N LEU A 167 -5.55 -15.36 4.18
CA LEU A 167 -5.98 -16.75 4.02
C LEU A 167 -4.90 -17.75 4.44
N ALA A 168 -3.64 -17.51 4.08
CA ALA A 168 -2.50 -18.33 4.51
C ALA A 168 -2.37 -18.34 6.04
N ARG A 169 -2.49 -17.16 6.66
CA ARG A 169 -2.47 -17.01 8.12
C ARG A 169 -3.59 -17.80 8.80
N GLU A 170 -4.82 -17.72 8.29
CA GLU A 170 -5.97 -18.50 8.81
C GLU A 170 -5.82 -20.01 8.60
N ARG A 171 -5.02 -20.44 7.61
CA ARG A 171 -4.70 -21.85 7.36
C ARG A 171 -3.55 -22.40 8.19
N GLY A 172 -2.89 -21.56 8.99
CA GLY A 172 -1.80 -21.95 9.87
C GLY A 172 -0.40 -21.74 9.29
N ASP A 173 -0.27 -21.09 8.13
CA ASP A 173 1.04 -20.78 7.52
C ASP A 173 1.74 -19.60 8.23
N GLY A 174 1.06 -18.95 9.18
CA GLY A 174 1.55 -17.79 9.91
C GLY A 174 1.37 -16.48 9.15
N ALA A 175 1.88 -15.38 9.71
CA ALA A 175 1.89 -14.10 9.02
C ALA A 175 2.98 -14.07 7.94
N GLY A 176 2.78 -13.25 6.91
CA GLY A 176 3.73 -13.17 5.79
C GLY A 176 3.87 -11.77 5.21
N TYR A 177 4.81 -11.67 4.29
CA TYR A 177 5.16 -10.46 3.56
C TYR A 177 4.99 -10.69 2.06
N ALA A 178 4.45 -9.70 1.37
CA ALA A 178 4.41 -9.68 -0.09
C ALA A 178 4.88 -8.33 -0.63
N GLU A 179 5.65 -8.38 -1.71
CA GLU A 179 6.02 -7.22 -2.49
C GLU A 179 5.20 -7.18 -3.79
N VAL A 180 4.64 -6.02 -4.11
CA VAL A 180 3.91 -5.78 -5.36
C VAL A 180 4.63 -4.72 -6.18
N ALA A 181 5.32 -5.15 -7.23
CA ALA A 181 6.03 -4.25 -8.15
C ALA A 181 5.10 -3.74 -9.26
N LEU A 182 5.01 -2.42 -9.43
CA LEU A 182 4.15 -1.77 -10.44
C LEU A 182 4.63 -1.98 -11.87
N ALA A 183 5.94 -2.04 -12.10
CA ALA A 183 6.50 -2.48 -13.38
C ALA A 183 6.07 -3.91 -13.75
N GLY A 184 5.90 -4.78 -12.73
CA GLY A 184 5.35 -6.12 -12.91
C GLY A 184 3.83 -6.12 -13.15
N ALA A 185 3.11 -5.14 -12.62
CA ALA A 185 1.69 -4.94 -12.92
C ALA A 185 1.48 -4.54 -14.38
N ALA A 186 2.34 -3.67 -14.91
CA ALA A 186 2.34 -3.27 -16.32
C ALA A 186 2.52 -4.46 -17.28
N ASP A 187 3.27 -5.51 -16.90
CA ASP A 187 3.46 -6.72 -17.74
C ASP A 187 2.15 -7.41 -18.12
N PHE A 188 1.11 -7.29 -17.31
CA PHE A 188 -0.19 -7.89 -17.61
C PHE A 188 -0.91 -7.21 -18.78
N PHE A 189 -0.52 -5.96 -19.09
CA PHE A 189 -1.15 -5.16 -20.14
C PHE A 189 -0.32 -5.09 -21.42
N ALA A 190 0.90 -5.65 -21.41
CA ALA A 190 1.87 -5.68 -22.51
C ALA A 190 1.58 -6.74 -23.57
#